data_AF-A0A833YUZ3-F1
#
_entry.id   AF-A0A833YUZ3-F1
#
_cell.length_a   1.000
_cell.length_b   1.000
_cell.length_c   1.000
_cell.angle_alpha   90.00
_cell.angle_beta   90.00
_cell.angle_gamma   90.00
#
_symmetry.space_group_name_H-M   'P 1'
#
loop_
_entity.id
_entity.type
_entity.pdbx_description
1 polymer ?
#
loop_
_entity_poly.entity_id
_entity_poly.type
_entity_poly.pdbx_seq_one_letter_code
_entity_poly.pdbx_strand_id
1 'polypeptide(L)'
;MHELVNHVTVEHVGGPEQSSHVCFWEDCPREGKPFKAKYKLINHIRVHTGEKPFPCPFPGCGKVFARSENLKIHKRTHTVIR
;
A
#
# COMPACT_ATOMS: atom_id res chain seq x y z
N MET A 1 12.38 -0.58 -9.60
CA MET A 1 10.94 -0.51 -9.26
C MET A 1 10.48 -1.93 -9.07
N HIS A 2 10.68 -2.51 -7.88
CA HIS A 2 10.09 -3.82 -7.59
C HIS A 2 8.61 -3.59 -7.29
N GLU A 3 7.79 -4.30 -8.04
CA GLU A 3 6.36 -4.07 -8.13
C GLU A 3 5.64 -4.86 -7.02
N LEU A 4 4.89 -4.16 -6.17
CA LEU A 4 3.87 -4.70 -5.24
C LEU A 4 3.04 -5.86 -5.80
N VAL A 5 2.91 -5.94 -7.13
CA VAL A 5 2.13 -6.91 -7.88
C VAL A 5 2.67 -8.33 -7.75
N ASN A 6 3.99 -8.51 -7.56
CA ASN A 6 4.60 -9.84 -7.48
C ASN A 6 4.36 -10.55 -6.13
N HIS A 7 4.04 -9.80 -5.07
CA HIS A 7 3.71 -10.35 -3.75
C HIS A 7 2.19 -10.40 -3.48
N VAL A 8 1.38 -9.88 -4.41
CA VAL A 8 -0.05 -10.15 -4.46
C VAL A 8 -0.22 -11.35 -5.39
N THR A 9 0.03 -12.56 -4.89
CA THR A 9 -0.43 -13.75 -5.62
C THR A 9 -1.95 -13.69 -5.64
N VAL A 10 -2.49 -13.34 -6.81
CA VAL A 10 -3.91 -13.53 -7.11
C VAL A 10 -4.07 -15.03 -7.36
N GLU A 11 -3.96 -15.84 -6.30
CA GLU A 11 -4.37 -17.23 -6.39
C GLU A 11 -5.89 -17.24 -6.59
N HIS A 12 -6.31 -17.58 -7.81
CA HIS A 12 -7.70 -17.86 -8.13
C HIS A 12 -8.07 -19.22 -7.53
N VAL A 13 -8.29 -19.29 -6.22
CA VAL A 13 -8.89 -20.47 -5.62
C VAL A 13 -10.40 -20.34 -5.71
N GLY A 14 -10.97 -20.97 -6.75
CA GLY A 14 -12.41 -21.21 -6.87
C GLY A 14 -13.21 -20.08 -7.52
N GLY A 15 -13.33 -20.15 -8.85
CA GLY A 15 -14.40 -19.49 -9.60
C GLY A 15 -14.38 -17.94 -9.66
N PRO A 16 -15.14 -17.34 -10.59
CA PRO A 16 -15.11 -15.91 -10.87
C PRO A 16 -15.75 -15.00 -9.79
N GLU A 17 -16.32 -15.55 -8.70
CA GLU A 17 -17.23 -14.80 -7.83
C GLU A 17 -16.81 -14.59 -6.37
N GLN A 18 -15.61 -15.03 -5.92
CA GLN A 18 -15.20 -14.84 -4.51
C GLN A 18 -13.73 -14.38 -4.36
N SER A 19 -13.42 -13.17 -4.85
CA SER A 19 -12.10 -12.56 -4.64
C SER A 19 -11.91 -12.03 -3.20
N SER A 20 -11.63 -12.94 -2.27
CA SER A 20 -11.18 -12.57 -0.93
C SER A 20 -9.73 -12.09 -0.98
N HIS A 21 -9.52 -10.79 -0.77
CA HIS A 21 -8.18 -10.22 -0.71
C HIS A 21 -7.54 -10.54 0.64
N VAL A 22 -6.59 -11.48 0.71
CA VAL A 22 -5.99 -11.95 1.97
C VAL A 22 -4.48 -11.71 1.96
N CYS A 23 -3.88 -11.53 3.15
CA CYS A 23 -2.43 -11.51 3.34
C CYS A 23 -1.99 -12.87 3.90
N PHE A 24 -0.93 -13.44 3.32
CA PHE A 24 -0.37 -14.76 3.65
C PHE A 24 1.10 -14.66 4.10
N TRP A 25 1.45 -13.57 4.77
CA TRP A 25 2.83 -13.36 5.22
C TRP A 25 2.97 -13.94 6.62
N GLU A 26 3.83 -14.94 6.81
CA GLU A 26 3.88 -15.82 7.99
C GLU A 26 3.80 -15.10 9.34
N ASP A 27 4.47 -13.95 9.49
CA ASP A 27 4.45 -13.13 10.72
C ASP A 27 3.45 -11.96 10.71
N CYS A 28 2.44 -11.99 9.85
CA CYS A 28 1.47 -10.91 9.74
C CYS A 28 0.37 -11.02 10.81
N PRO A 29 0.11 -9.99 11.63
CA PRO A 29 -0.98 -10.03 12.62
C PRO A 29 -2.40 -10.06 11.99
N ARG A 30 -2.49 -10.04 10.66
CA ARG A 30 -3.73 -10.16 9.87
C ARG A 30 -3.78 -11.41 8.98
N GLU A 31 -2.88 -12.37 9.21
CA GLU A 31 -2.93 -13.71 8.61
C GLU A 31 -4.38 -14.22 8.51
N GLY A 32 -4.79 -14.63 7.30
CA GLY A 32 -6.11 -15.24 7.06
C GLY A 32 -7.34 -14.32 7.13
N LYS A 33 -7.20 -13.01 7.40
CA LYS A 33 -8.35 -12.07 7.45
C LYS A 33 -8.56 -11.36 6.11
N PRO A 34 -9.76 -11.46 5.49
CA PRO A 34 -10.02 -10.83 4.21
C PRO A 34 -10.16 -9.31 4.33
N PHE A 35 -9.56 -8.60 3.37
CA PHE A 35 -9.74 -7.18 3.13
C PHE A 35 -10.97 -6.96 2.25
N LYS A 36 -11.79 -5.97 2.62
CA LYS A 36 -13.00 -5.58 1.87
C LYS A 36 -12.73 -5.08 0.43
N ALA A 37 -11.47 -4.79 0.08
CA ALA A 37 -11.10 -4.28 -1.23
C ALA A 37 -9.61 -4.50 -1.55
N LYS A 38 -9.29 -4.71 -2.83
CA LYS A 38 -7.93 -4.96 -3.34
C LYS A 38 -6.94 -3.87 -2.89
N TYR A 39 -7.33 -2.60 -3.01
CA TYR A 39 -6.46 -1.48 -2.66
C TYR A 39 -6.09 -1.47 -1.16
N LYS A 40 -6.95 -2.04 -0.29
CA LYS A 40 -6.64 -2.17 1.13
C LYS A 40 -5.57 -3.25 1.38
N LEU A 41 -5.64 -4.37 0.66
CA LEU A 41 -4.59 -5.39 0.68
C LEU A 41 -3.27 -4.84 0.14
N ILE A 42 -3.30 -4.15 -1.01
CA ILE A 42 -2.09 -3.53 -1.59
C ILE A 42 -1.46 -2.53 -0.61
N ASN A 43 -2.27 -1.65 0.00
CA ASN A 43 -1.77 -0.72 1.01
C ASN A 43 -1.22 -1.43 2.25
N HIS A 44 -1.78 -2.58 2.62
CA HIS A 44 -1.29 -3.39 3.71
C HIS A 44 0.05 -4.03 3.38
N ILE A 45 0.23 -4.65 2.20
CA ILE A 45 1.48 -5.33 1.81
C ILE A 45 2.69 -4.39 1.81
N ARG A 46 2.48 -3.08 1.64
CA ARG A 46 3.56 -2.08 1.80
C ARG A 46 4.21 -2.06 3.19
N VAL A 47 3.56 -2.60 4.23
CA VAL A 47 4.19 -2.75 5.55
C VAL A 47 5.29 -3.82 5.53
N HIS A 48 5.17 -4.80 4.63
CA HIS A 48 6.13 -5.88 4.48
C HIS A 48 7.24 -5.51 3.48
N THR A 49 6.87 -4.92 2.34
CA THR A 49 7.85 -4.58 1.29
C THR A 49 8.60 -3.27 1.55
N GLY A 50 8.08 -2.41 2.43
CA GLY A 50 8.63 -1.08 2.69
C GLY A 50 8.45 -0.08 1.54
N GLU A 51 7.69 -0.42 0.49
CA GLU A 51 7.49 0.43 -0.68
C GLU A 51 6.82 1.78 -0.33
N LYS A 52 7.38 2.86 -0.87
CA LYS A 52 6.91 4.24 -0.70
C LYS A 52 6.72 4.93 -2.05
N PRO A 53 5.68 4.57 -2.82
CA PRO A 53 5.51 5.03 -4.19
C PRO A 53 5.06 6.49 -4.32
N PHE A 54 4.82 7.20 -3.21
CA PHE A 54 4.31 8.57 -3.22
C PHE A 54 5.41 9.56 -2.79
N PRO A 55 6.30 10.00 -3.70
CA PRO A 55 7.27 11.04 -3.41
C PRO A 55 6.59 12.41 -3.30
N CYS A 56 7.14 13.26 -2.45
CA CYS A 56 6.77 14.66 -2.38
C CYS A 56 7.29 15.39 -3.62
N PRO A 57 6.44 16.09 -4.38
CA PRO A 57 6.86 16.81 -5.58
C PRO A 57 7.55 18.15 -5.26
N PHE A 58 7.62 18.57 -3.98
CA PHE A 58 8.22 19.84 -3.61
C PHE A 58 9.75 19.77 -3.73
N PRO A 59 10.39 20.66 -4.50
CA PRO A 59 11.84 20.66 -4.66
C PRO A 59 12.57 20.75 -3.32
N GLY A 60 13.63 19.94 -3.13
CA GLY A 60 14.40 19.91 -1.90
C GLY A 60 13.74 19.19 -0.71
N CYS A 61 12.48 18.74 -0.82
CA CYS A 61 11.82 18.04 0.29
C CYS A 61 12.29 16.59 0.46
N GLY A 62 12.43 15.84 -0.63
CA GLY A 62 12.92 14.45 -0.63
C GLY A 62 12.06 13.41 0.12
N LYS A 63 10.97 13.81 0.79
CA LYS A 63 10.12 12.89 1.58
C LYS A 63 9.29 11.98 0.68
N VAL A 64 9.20 10.70 1.04
CA VAL A 64 8.40 9.68 0.35
C VAL A 64 7.43 8.99 1.30
N PHE A 65 6.25 8.62 0.80
CA PHE A 65 5.17 8.07 1.59
C PHE A 65 4.67 6.73 1.03
N ALA A 66 4.26 5.84 1.93
CA ALA A 66 3.64 4.55 1.58
C ALA A 66 2.15 4.69 1.19
N ARG A 67 1.50 5.82 1.50
CA ARG A 67 0.07 6.06 1.22
C ARG A 67 -0.15 7.46 0.66
N SER A 68 -1.06 7.57 -0.30
CA SER A 68 -1.43 8.85 -0.95
C SER A 68 -2.02 9.85 0.03
N GLU A 69 -2.83 9.40 0.99
CA GLU A 69 -3.42 10.27 2.02
C GLU A 69 -2.34 10.92 2.90
N ASN A 70 -1.29 10.16 3.26
CA ASN A 70 -0.17 10.71 4.03
C ASN A 70 0.58 11.79 3.21
N LEU A 71 0.79 11.57 1.91
CA LEU A 71 1.35 12.60 1.02
C LEU A 71 0.44 13.84 0.94
N LYS A 72 -0.88 13.65 0.81
CA LYS A 72 -1.86 14.74 0.74
C LYS A 72 -1.82 15.62 2.00
N ILE A 73 -1.76 15.00 3.17
CA ILE A 73 -1.61 15.71 4.45
C ILE A 73 -0.25 16.42 4.50
N HIS A 74 0.83 15.74 4.13
CA HIS A 74 2.17 16.32 4.10
C HIS A 74 2.26 17.55 3.18
N LYS A 75 1.63 17.55 2.00
CA LYS A 75 1.65 18.71 1.10
C LYS A 75 1.15 20.00 1.75
N ARG A 76 0.27 19.91 2.75
CA ARG A 76 -0.21 21.07 3.52
C ARG A 76 0.90 21.73 4.34
N THR A 77 1.95 21.00 4.72
CA THR A 77 3.08 21.60 5.45
C THR A 77 3.86 22.59 4.59
N HIS A 78 3.87 22.38 3.26
CA HIS A 78 4.52 23.28 2.30
C HIS A 78 3.69 24.51 1.95
N THR A 79 2.38 24.49 2.23
CA THR A 79 1.52 25.66 2.01
C THR A 79 1.48 26.59 3.21
N VAL A 80 1.75 26.07 4.41
CA VAL A 80 1.74 26.82 5.67
C VAL A 80 3.13 27.41 5.98
N ILE A 81 4.21 26.71 5.62
CA ILE A 81 5.57 27.26 5.65
C ILE A 81 5.79 27.94 4.31
N ARG A 82 5.50 29.23 4.23
CA ARG A 82 5.86 30.09 3.09
C ARG A 82 6.95 31.05 3.51
#